data_AF-A0A1I2IWG4-F1
#
_entry.id   AF-A0A1I2IWG4-F1
#
_cell.length_a   1.000
_cell.length_b   1.000
_cell.length_c   1.000
_cell.angle_alpha   90.00
_cell.angle_beta   90.00
_cell.angle_gamma   90.00
#
_symmetry.space_group_name_H-M   'P 1'
#
loop_
_entity.id
_entity.type
_entity.pdbx_description
1 polymer ?
#
loop_
_entity_poly.entity_id
_entity_poly.type
_entity_poly.pdbx_seq_one_letter_code
_entity_poly.pdbx_strand_id
1 'polypeptide(L)'
;MTAHRAALDHVLTLIAESPWAEQLVLRGSMTMPAWVGDAARPPGDLDWLVRKPEVTLLDDLDPYPFVDRLASVQQWPEAAHGAIRNEIWEFEEFDTGGRRASLPPEGLHWIPGSGFDSFDEELWDQEFTGLIRKNAHTPEGIEFGDEIDFTRDWDYAEYEPGGENGRVRLRLPWRAPDGTGGEVQVDLAFGEALPEAPVCTAVPRSGGRPPLGLWTAGRELSLAWKLHWLAADQQTNGVSAWKDLYDAVLLTELHDIHLSPRLRRVALGLDPAGPQLSPSPEALVPASLEHLLTPDEIRRWTISPIPLRDGLSGSDGPPLSRDPSGTAIEGDPSRTTAERDPSRTTAERDESRTAVEKNPSRISVEGPAMGDPAAWLSRLAEAVSHLL
;
A
#
# COMPACT_ATOMS: atom_id res chain seq x y z
N MET A 1 -5.59 18.06 -15.28
CA MET A 1 -4.70 16.97 -14.83
C MET A 1 -3.62 17.59 -13.95
N THR A 2 -3.39 17.07 -12.75
CA THR A 2 -2.38 17.59 -11.83
C THR A 2 -1.03 16.93 -12.08
N ALA A 3 0.08 17.62 -11.81
CA ALA A 3 1.43 17.05 -11.93
C ALA A 3 1.58 15.78 -11.06
N HIS A 4 1.07 15.82 -9.83
CA HIS A 4 1.03 14.66 -8.94
C HIS A 4 0.34 13.43 -9.57
N ARG A 5 -0.80 13.62 -10.23
CA ARG A 5 -1.51 12.52 -10.87
C ARG A 5 -0.73 11.96 -12.06
N ALA A 6 -0.07 12.80 -12.85
CA ALA A 6 0.78 12.34 -13.95
C ALA A 6 2.01 11.58 -13.44
N ALA A 7 2.60 12.00 -12.31
CA ALA A 7 3.68 11.26 -11.65
C ALA A 7 3.20 9.87 -11.16
N LEU A 8 2.04 9.79 -10.50
CA LEU A 8 1.43 8.51 -10.11
C LEU A 8 1.18 7.59 -11.32
N ASP A 9 0.59 8.13 -12.40
CA ASP A 9 0.30 7.35 -13.61
C ASP A 9 1.56 6.82 -14.29
N HIS A 10 2.66 7.57 -14.22
CA HIS A 10 3.95 7.14 -14.73
C HIS A 10 4.50 5.96 -13.95
N VAL A 11 4.60 6.07 -12.62
CA VAL A 11 5.07 4.97 -11.76
C VAL A 11 4.16 3.75 -11.88
N LEU A 12 2.84 3.96 -11.89
CA LEU A 12 1.85 2.89 -12.13
C LEU A 12 2.09 2.18 -13.46
N THR A 13 2.35 2.93 -14.54
CA THR A 13 2.62 2.35 -15.87
C THR A 13 3.92 1.55 -15.86
N LEU A 14 4.97 2.05 -15.24
CA LEU A 14 6.25 1.33 -15.13
C LEU A 14 6.08 0.00 -14.38
N ILE A 15 5.37 0.01 -13.25
CA ILE A 15 5.08 -1.21 -12.49
C ILE A 15 4.22 -2.17 -13.33
N ALA A 16 3.18 -1.66 -14.01
CA ALA A 16 2.29 -2.47 -14.83
C ALA A 16 2.99 -3.16 -16.02
N GLU A 17 4.04 -2.54 -16.56
CA GLU A 17 4.84 -3.07 -17.67
C GLU A 17 6.04 -3.92 -17.19
N SER A 18 6.21 -4.07 -15.88
CA SER A 18 7.28 -4.86 -15.28
C SER A 18 6.89 -6.35 -15.15
N PRO A 19 7.88 -7.26 -15.02
CA PRO A 19 7.62 -8.68 -14.74
C PRO A 19 6.85 -8.94 -13.44
N TRP A 20 6.80 -7.97 -12.53
CA TRP A 20 6.19 -8.13 -11.22
C TRP A 20 4.70 -7.83 -11.17
N ALA A 21 4.14 -7.24 -12.24
CA ALA A 21 2.72 -6.87 -12.29
C ALA A 21 1.78 -8.04 -11.97
N GLU A 22 2.16 -9.28 -12.29
CA GLU A 22 1.37 -10.48 -12.01
C GLU A 22 1.35 -10.86 -10.52
N GLN A 23 2.37 -10.44 -9.76
CA GLN A 23 2.52 -10.71 -8.33
C GLN A 23 1.93 -9.59 -7.46
N LEU A 24 1.55 -8.47 -8.06
CA LEU A 24 1.06 -7.29 -7.35
C LEU A 24 -0.46 -7.14 -7.50
N VAL A 25 -1.13 -6.81 -6.39
CA VAL A 25 -2.56 -6.49 -6.37
C VAL A 25 -2.72 -5.05 -5.91
N LEU A 26 -3.20 -4.18 -6.80
CA LEU A 26 -3.45 -2.78 -6.49
C LEU A 26 -4.66 -2.64 -5.55
N ARG A 27 -4.55 -1.76 -4.57
CA ARG A 27 -5.66 -1.38 -3.69
C ARG A 27 -5.64 0.13 -3.44
N GLY A 28 -6.47 0.56 -2.51
CA GLY A 28 -6.50 1.95 -2.05
C GLY A 28 -7.07 2.90 -3.09
N SER A 29 -6.62 4.14 -3.06
CA SER A 29 -7.31 5.23 -3.77
C SER A 29 -7.21 5.18 -5.30
N MET A 30 -6.20 4.49 -5.85
CA MET A 30 -6.02 4.41 -7.30
C MET A 30 -7.08 3.57 -8.02
N THR A 31 -7.74 2.66 -7.33
CA THR A 31 -8.80 1.82 -7.92
C THR A 31 -10.15 2.55 -7.95
N MET A 32 -10.38 3.50 -7.05
CA MET A 32 -11.66 4.20 -6.89
C MET A 32 -12.19 4.81 -8.19
N PRO A 33 -11.40 5.53 -9.03
CA PRO A 33 -11.90 6.09 -10.28
C PRO A 33 -12.46 5.04 -11.26
N ALA A 34 -12.01 3.79 -11.19
CA ALA A 34 -12.54 2.71 -12.02
C ALA A 34 -13.99 2.33 -11.66
N TRP A 35 -14.39 2.59 -10.41
CA TRP A 35 -15.68 2.14 -9.86
C TRP A 35 -16.69 3.26 -9.72
N VAL A 36 -16.25 4.43 -9.25
CA VAL A 36 -17.12 5.59 -8.94
C VAL A 36 -16.90 6.77 -9.89
N GLY A 37 -16.03 6.62 -10.89
CA GLY A 37 -15.76 7.63 -11.91
C GLY A 37 -15.28 8.96 -11.31
N ASP A 38 -15.84 10.07 -11.81
CA ASP A 38 -15.49 11.43 -11.40
C ASP A 38 -15.85 11.76 -9.94
N ALA A 39 -16.67 10.93 -9.28
CA ALA A 39 -16.93 11.07 -7.85
C ALA A 39 -15.71 10.69 -7.00
N ALA A 40 -14.76 9.91 -7.54
CA ALA A 40 -13.54 9.57 -6.83
C ALA A 40 -12.75 10.85 -6.51
N ARG A 41 -12.28 10.95 -5.26
CA ARG A 41 -11.27 11.95 -4.92
C ARG A 41 -9.98 11.68 -5.71
N PRO A 42 -9.12 12.69 -5.93
CA PRO A 42 -7.81 12.47 -6.51
C PRO A 42 -7.02 11.42 -5.71
N PRO A 43 -6.45 10.41 -6.39
CA PRO A 43 -5.63 9.41 -5.69
C PRO A 43 -4.37 10.02 -5.08
N GLY A 44 -3.98 9.45 -3.93
CA GLY A 44 -2.83 9.89 -3.14
C GLY A 44 -1.60 9.03 -3.36
N ASP A 45 -1.74 7.73 -3.13
CA ASP A 45 -0.63 6.79 -3.02
C ASP A 45 -0.86 5.58 -3.94
N LEU A 46 0.21 4.82 -4.22
CA LEU A 46 0.15 3.51 -4.86
C LEU A 46 0.26 2.41 -3.82
N ASP A 47 -0.87 1.83 -3.42
CA ASP A 47 -0.93 0.75 -2.43
C ASP A 47 -0.98 -0.62 -3.12
N TRP A 48 -0.01 -1.48 -2.86
CA TRP A 48 0.11 -2.81 -3.44
C TRP A 48 0.15 -3.89 -2.37
N LEU A 49 -0.57 -4.98 -2.61
CA LEU A 49 -0.38 -6.24 -1.89
C LEU A 49 0.51 -7.13 -2.73
N VAL A 50 1.57 -7.66 -2.13
CA VAL A 50 2.48 -8.61 -2.78
C VAL A 50 1.96 -10.02 -2.55
N ARG A 51 1.52 -10.67 -3.62
CA ARG A 51 1.10 -12.07 -3.58
C ARG A 51 2.34 -12.95 -3.53
N LYS A 52 2.38 -13.86 -2.56
CA LYS A 52 3.27 -15.02 -2.67
C LYS A 52 2.81 -15.86 -3.86
N PRO A 53 3.72 -16.38 -4.70
CA PRO A 53 3.35 -17.33 -5.73
C PRO A 53 2.61 -18.51 -5.09
N GLU A 54 1.57 -19.03 -5.75
CA GLU A 54 0.95 -20.28 -5.29
C GLU A 54 1.95 -21.42 -5.46
N VAL A 55 2.49 -21.88 -4.34
CA VAL A 55 3.41 -23.02 -4.30
C VAL A 55 2.64 -24.24 -3.89
N THR A 56 2.69 -25.28 -4.71
CA THR A 56 2.34 -26.61 -4.23
C THR A 56 3.59 -27.18 -3.59
N LEU A 57 3.60 -27.25 -2.26
CA LEU A 57 4.64 -27.98 -1.54
C LEU A 57 4.55 -29.45 -1.93
N LEU A 58 5.67 -29.97 -2.41
CA LEU A 58 5.81 -31.39 -2.68
C LEU A 58 6.23 -32.10 -1.39
N ASP A 59 5.87 -33.37 -1.27
CA ASP A 59 6.30 -34.18 -0.15
C ASP A 59 7.82 -34.43 -0.27
N ASP A 60 8.61 -33.89 0.66
CA ASP A 60 10.07 -34.12 0.70
C ASP A 60 10.41 -35.60 0.99
N LEU A 61 9.42 -36.39 1.40
CA LEU A 61 9.52 -37.85 1.54
C LEU A 61 8.99 -38.59 0.31
N ASP A 62 8.62 -37.88 -0.77
CA ASP A 62 8.31 -38.52 -2.05
C ASP A 62 9.55 -39.34 -2.45
N PRO A 63 9.44 -40.67 -2.63
CA PRO A 63 10.58 -41.53 -2.88
C PRO A 63 11.25 -41.29 -4.25
N TYR A 64 10.83 -40.27 -5.02
CA TYR A 64 11.26 -40.01 -6.39
C TYR A 64 11.77 -38.57 -6.59
N PRO A 65 12.83 -38.36 -7.40
CA PRO A 65 13.39 -37.04 -7.63
C PRO A 65 12.48 -36.19 -8.54
N PHE A 66 12.24 -34.94 -8.13
CA PHE A 66 11.65 -33.90 -8.95
C PHE A 66 12.70 -33.30 -9.89
N VAL A 67 12.44 -33.32 -11.20
CA VAL A 67 13.39 -32.86 -12.23
C VAL A 67 12.73 -31.89 -13.20
N ASP A 68 13.40 -30.78 -13.50
CA ASP A 68 12.82 -29.69 -14.29
C ASP A 68 12.75 -29.95 -15.79
N ARG A 69 13.67 -30.76 -16.31
CA ARG A 69 13.87 -30.90 -17.76
C ARG A 69 13.75 -32.35 -18.18
N LEU A 70 12.99 -32.57 -19.24
CA LEU A 70 12.90 -33.86 -19.92
C LEU A 70 14.27 -34.36 -20.38
N ALA A 71 15.22 -33.47 -20.72
CA ALA A 71 16.58 -33.85 -21.09
C ALA A 71 17.34 -34.59 -19.96
N SER A 72 17.11 -34.20 -18.71
CA SER A 72 17.66 -34.93 -17.54
C SER A 72 17.05 -36.32 -17.41
N VAL A 73 15.77 -36.45 -17.78
CA VAL A 73 15.06 -37.74 -17.81
C VAL A 73 15.44 -38.58 -19.04
N GLN A 74 15.82 -37.99 -20.17
CA GLN A 74 16.27 -38.69 -21.37
C GLN A 74 17.60 -39.43 -21.16
N GLN A 75 18.36 -39.04 -20.14
CA GLN A 75 19.51 -39.80 -19.67
C GLN A 75 19.09 -41.06 -18.87
N TRP A 76 17.82 -41.15 -18.45
CA TRP A 76 17.20 -42.26 -17.71
C TRP A 76 15.85 -42.71 -18.34
N PRO A 77 15.86 -43.29 -19.55
CA PRO A 77 14.64 -43.61 -20.31
C PRO A 77 13.62 -44.47 -19.53
N GLU A 78 14.12 -45.37 -18.67
CA GLU A 78 13.33 -46.23 -17.80
C GLU A 78 12.49 -45.44 -16.77
N ALA A 79 12.98 -44.27 -16.33
CA ALA A 79 12.32 -43.39 -15.39
C ALA A 79 11.26 -42.47 -16.04
N ALA A 80 11.16 -42.38 -17.36
CA ALA A 80 10.10 -41.58 -18.01
C ALA A 80 8.88 -42.43 -18.39
N HIS A 81 9.14 -43.64 -18.90
CA HIS A 81 8.17 -44.43 -19.67
C HIS A 81 7.77 -45.76 -19.02
N GLY A 82 8.25 -46.07 -17.81
CA GLY A 82 7.91 -47.34 -17.15
C GLY A 82 8.39 -48.54 -17.96
N ALA A 83 9.64 -48.48 -18.44
CA ALA A 83 10.20 -49.57 -19.23
C ALA A 83 10.26 -50.84 -18.37
N ILE A 84 9.63 -51.91 -18.85
CA ILE A 84 9.56 -53.19 -18.12
C ILE A 84 10.94 -53.89 -18.05
N ARG A 85 11.95 -53.46 -18.85
CA ARG A 85 13.33 -53.97 -18.88
C ARG A 85 14.31 -52.92 -19.46
N ASN A 86 15.58 -52.98 -19.06
CA ASN A 86 16.68 -52.14 -19.55
C ASN A 86 16.87 -52.29 -21.07
N GLU A 87 16.88 -51.17 -21.80
CA GLU A 87 17.48 -51.11 -23.14
C GLU A 87 18.94 -50.66 -23.01
N ILE A 88 19.82 -51.49 -23.54
CA ILE A 88 21.26 -51.51 -23.26
C ILE A 88 21.94 -50.33 -23.98
N TRP A 89 22.40 -49.32 -23.23
CA TRP A 89 23.50 -48.45 -23.68
C TRP A 89 24.46 -48.15 -22.53
N GLU A 90 25.73 -48.51 -22.75
CA GLU A 90 26.84 -48.41 -21.81
C GLU A 90 27.38 -46.96 -21.73
N PHE A 91 27.09 -46.24 -20.65
CA PHE A 91 28.09 -45.45 -19.90
C PHE A 91 27.47 -44.96 -18.57
N GLU A 92 28.05 -45.40 -17.45
CA GLU A 92 27.69 -45.07 -16.05
C GLU A 92 26.20 -45.25 -15.67
N GLU A 93 25.88 -46.47 -15.22
CA GLU A 93 24.61 -46.82 -14.56
C GLU A 93 24.40 -45.96 -13.30
N PHE A 94 23.48 -45.01 -13.36
CA PHE A 94 22.74 -44.56 -12.19
C PHE A 94 21.51 -45.47 -12.08
N ASP A 95 21.59 -46.53 -11.27
CA ASP A 95 20.50 -47.49 -11.08
C ASP A 95 19.26 -46.82 -10.46
N THR A 96 18.35 -46.36 -11.31
CA THR A 96 17.06 -45.80 -10.90
C THR A 96 16.05 -46.89 -10.50
N GLY A 97 16.39 -48.18 -10.70
CA GLY A 97 15.49 -49.31 -10.46
C GLY A 97 14.22 -49.32 -11.31
N GLY A 98 14.22 -48.63 -12.47
CA GLY A 98 13.06 -48.55 -13.37
C GLY A 98 11.89 -47.71 -12.86
N ARG A 99 12.14 -46.75 -11.97
CA ARG A 99 11.10 -45.96 -11.28
C ARG A 99 10.96 -44.55 -11.84
N ARG A 100 9.72 -44.04 -11.88
CA ARG A 100 9.35 -42.87 -12.69
C ARG A 100 9.76 -41.53 -12.05
N ALA A 101 10.44 -40.64 -12.77
CA ALA A 101 10.72 -39.27 -12.35
C ALA A 101 9.50 -38.35 -12.56
N SER A 102 9.32 -37.38 -11.67
CA SER A 102 8.22 -36.42 -11.73
C SER A 102 8.65 -35.13 -12.43
N LEU A 103 8.07 -34.89 -13.61
CA LEU A 103 8.22 -33.63 -14.35
C LEU A 103 7.17 -32.61 -13.87
N PRO A 104 7.48 -31.31 -13.92
CA PRO A 104 6.49 -30.29 -13.65
C PRO A 104 5.37 -30.33 -14.71
N PRO A 105 4.15 -29.85 -14.39
CA PRO A 105 3.13 -29.61 -15.40
C PRO A 105 3.66 -28.75 -16.55
N GLU A 106 3.07 -28.89 -17.75
CA GLU A 106 3.53 -28.19 -18.94
C GLU A 106 3.63 -26.67 -18.70
N GLY A 107 4.81 -26.10 -18.94
CA GLY A 107 5.09 -24.67 -18.74
C GLY A 107 5.57 -24.28 -17.34
N LEU A 108 5.69 -25.22 -16.39
CA LEU A 108 6.17 -24.97 -15.02
C LEU A 108 7.57 -25.54 -14.78
N HIS A 109 8.20 -25.16 -13.67
CA HIS A 109 9.46 -25.70 -13.16
C HIS A 109 9.39 -25.87 -11.63
N TRP A 110 10.15 -26.82 -11.08
CA TRP A 110 10.33 -27.01 -9.65
C TRP A 110 11.27 -25.93 -9.10
N ILE A 111 10.94 -25.42 -7.93
CA ILE A 111 11.73 -24.39 -7.24
C ILE A 111 12.12 -24.97 -5.88
N PRO A 112 13.42 -24.94 -5.49
CA PRO A 112 13.83 -25.37 -4.16
C PRO A 112 13.13 -24.53 -3.08
N GLY A 113 12.60 -25.17 -2.04
CA GLY A 113 11.91 -24.47 -0.94
C GLY A 113 12.74 -23.35 -0.30
N SER A 114 14.07 -23.50 -0.26
CA SER A 114 15.00 -22.49 0.25
C SER A 114 15.10 -21.21 -0.58
N GLY A 115 14.56 -21.19 -1.81
CA GLY A 115 14.49 -19.99 -2.66
C GLY A 115 13.12 -19.31 -2.66
N PHE A 116 12.15 -19.83 -1.90
CA PHE A 116 10.77 -19.35 -1.88
C PHE A 116 10.49 -18.32 -0.77
N ASP A 117 11.30 -18.34 0.29
CA ASP A 117 11.10 -17.48 1.46
C ASP A 117 11.52 -16.02 1.21
N SER A 118 12.30 -15.73 0.17
CA SER A 118 12.69 -14.38 -0.18
C SER A 118 12.05 -13.97 -1.49
N PHE A 119 10.95 -13.22 -1.41
CA PHE A 119 10.87 -12.05 -2.28
C PHE A 119 12.16 -11.29 -1.99
N ASP A 120 13.13 -11.37 -2.89
CA ASP A 120 14.45 -10.82 -2.65
C ASP A 120 14.32 -9.30 -2.69
N GLU A 121 14.05 -8.71 -1.52
CA GLU A 121 13.81 -7.28 -1.34
C GLU A 121 14.99 -6.46 -1.86
N GLU A 122 16.21 -6.97 -1.76
CA GLU A 122 17.39 -6.30 -2.30
C GLU A 122 17.39 -6.29 -3.83
N LEU A 123 16.96 -7.40 -4.46
CA LEU A 123 16.75 -7.42 -5.91
C LEU A 123 15.60 -6.49 -6.30
N TRP A 124 14.49 -6.47 -5.57
CA TRP A 124 13.39 -5.56 -5.85
C TRP A 124 13.82 -4.10 -5.75
N ASP A 125 14.53 -3.72 -4.69
CA ASP A 125 15.01 -2.35 -4.48
C ASP A 125 15.95 -1.94 -5.63
N GLN A 126 16.85 -2.83 -6.05
CA GLN A 126 17.77 -2.58 -7.17
C GLN A 126 17.04 -2.47 -8.51
N GLU A 127 16.13 -3.41 -8.81
CA GLU A 127 15.42 -3.47 -10.08
C GLU A 127 14.38 -2.35 -10.19
N PHE A 128 13.65 -2.03 -9.12
CA PHE A 128 12.71 -0.92 -9.05
C PHE A 128 13.44 0.42 -9.17
N THR A 129 14.50 0.63 -8.40
CA THR A 129 15.33 1.84 -8.52
C THR A 129 15.91 1.98 -9.93
N GLY A 130 16.39 0.87 -10.51
CA GLY A 130 16.87 0.82 -11.88
C GLY A 130 15.79 1.17 -12.91
N LEU A 131 14.56 0.68 -12.72
CA LEU A 131 13.42 0.95 -13.57
C LEU A 131 13.02 2.43 -13.54
N ILE A 132 12.95 3.03 -12.35
CA ILE A 132 12.65 4.46 -12.19
C ILE A 132 13.76 5.31 -12.81
N ARG A 133 15.03 5.04 -12.51
CA ARG A 133 16.16 5.80 -13.07
C ARG A 133 16.21 5.74 -14.60
N LYS A 134 15.97 4.57 -15.18
CA LYS A 134 15.91 4.40 -16.64
C LYS A 134 14.77 5.20 -17.27
N ASN A 135 13.71 5.45 -16.50
CA ASN A 135 12.51 6.14 -16.94
C ASN A 135 12.24 7.38 -16.07
N ALA A 136 13.27 8.14 -15.72
CA ALA A 136 13.16 9.24 -14.75
C ALA A 136 12.30 10.42 -15.24
N HIS A 137 11.95 10.46 -16.53
CA HIS A 137 11.13 11.51 -17.11
C HIS A 137 9.80 10.98 -17.64
N THR A 138 8.73 11.66 -17.25
CA THR A 138 7.40 11.47 -17.86
C THR A 138 7.32 12.17 -19.22
N PRO A 139 6.40 11.76 -20.11
CA PRO A 139 6.13 12.49 -21.35
C PRO A 139 5.70 13.96 -21.15
N GLU A 140 5.12 14.26 -19.99
CA GLU A 140 4.70 15.59 -19.56
C GLU A 140 5.87 16.46 -19.01
N GLY A 141 7.09 15.91 -18.96
CA GLY A 141 8.29 16.62 -18.51
C GLY A 141 8.50 16.65 -16.99
N ILE A 142 7.71 15.89 -16.23
CA ILE A 142 8.00 15.63 -14.81
C ILE A 142 9.23 14.76 -14.70
N GLU A 143 10.15 15.14 -13.82
CA GLU A 143 11.42 14.48 -13.51
C GLU A 143 11.37 13.89 -12.10
N PHE A 144 11.78 12.63 -11.95
CA PHE A 144 11.96 11.97 -10.65
C PHE A 144 13.40 12.13 -10.15
N GLY A 145 13.56 12.33 -8.85
CA GLY A 145 14.87 12.46 -8.22
C GLY A 145 15.63 11.12 -8.18
N ASP A 146 16.97 11.22 -8.07
CA ASP A 146 17.86 10.05 -8.01
C ASP A 146 17.84 9.31 -6.67
N GLU A 147 17.43 10.01 -5.62
CA GLU A 147 17.29 9.51 -4.25
C GLU A 147 15.84 9.06 -4.03
N ILE A 148 15.67 7.75 -3.82
CA ILE A 148 14.40 7.14 -3.39
C ILE A 148 14.58 6.81 -1.92
N ASP A 149 13.68 7.32 -1.07
CA ASP A 149 13.68 7.01 0.35
C ASP A 149 12.87 5.74 0.61
N PHE A 150 13.44 4.85 1.41
CA PHE A 150 12.89 3.54 1.76
C PHE A 150 12.68 3.47 3.26
N THR A 151 11.42 3.41 3.68
CA THR A 151 11.07 3.11 5.07
C THR A 151 10.57 1.68 5.16
N ARG A 152 11.22 0.89 6.01
CA ARG A 152 10.85 -0.50 6.27
C ARG A 152 10.31 -0.63 7.69
N ASP A 153 9.07 -1.09 7.81
CA ASP A 153 8.39 -1.27 9.10
C ASP A 153 8.46 -2.74 9.53
N TRP A 154 9.68 -3.30 9.53
CA TRP A 154 9.96 -4.68 9.96
C TRP A 154 10.41 -4.76 11.42
N ASP A 155 10.97 -3.67 11.97
CA ASP A 155 11.71 -3.67 13.24
C ASP A 155 10.85 -3.89 14.50
N TYR A 156 9.52 -3.99 14.37
CA TYR A 156 8.60 -4.25 15.48
C TYR A 156 7.69 -5.47 15.28
N ALA A 157 7.93 -6.29 14.24
CA ALA A 157 7.12 -7.48 13.95
C ALA A 157 7.08 -8.50 15.11
N GLU A 158 8.04 -8.46 16.05
CA GLU A 158 8.03 -9.30 17.26
C GLU A 158 6.99 -8.88 18.31
N TYR A 159 6.38 -7.68 18.22
CA TYR A 159 5.55 -7.12 19.30
C TYR A 159 4.12 -6.72 18.92
N GLU A 160 3.74 -6.69 17.63
CA GLU A 160 2.37 -6.35 17.20
C GLU A 160 1.62 -7.55 16.60
N PRO A 161 0.47 -7.97 17.18
CA PRO A 161 -0.40 -8.96 16.57
C PRO A 161 -0.92 -8.46 15.22
N GLY A 162 -0.49 -9.10 14.12
CA GLY A 162 -0.81 -8.69 12.74
C GLY A 162 0.27 -7.86 12.02
N GLY A 163 1.36 -7.50 12.70
CA GLY A 163 2.57 -6.87 12.11
C GLY A 163 3.54 -7.87 11.46
N GLU A 164 3.21 -9.16 11.50
CA GLU A 164 4.10 -10.29 11.17
C GLU A 164 4.59 -10.34 9.72
N ASN A 165 4.03 -9.52 8.83
CA ASN A 165 4.24 -9.65 7.40
C ASN A 165 4.93 -8.45 6.73
N GLY A 166 5.24 -7.38 7.46
CA GLY A 166 6.03 -6.23 7.01
C GLY A 166 5.45 -5.36 5.89
N ARG A 167 5.88 -4.09 5.92
CA ARG A 167 5.53 -3.08 4.93
C ARG A 167 6.77 -2.33 4.49
N VAL A 168 6.89 -2.14 3.18
CA VAL A 168 7.91 -1.28 2.57
C VAL A 168 7.22 -0.07 1.96
N ARG A 169 7.65 1.12 2.38
CA ARG A 169 7.19 2.40 1.84
C ARG A 169 8.34 3.04 1.07
N LEU A 170 8.09 3.31 -0.20
CA LEU A 170 8.99 4.04 -1.08
C LEU A 170 8.45 5.44 -1.30
N ARG A 171 9.35 6.41 -1.25
CA ARG A 171 9.05 7.83 -1.46
C ARG A 171 9.90 8.35 -2.61
N LEU A 172 9.22 8.71 -3.70
CA LEU A 172 9.85 9.16 -4.93
C LEU A 172 9.61 10.66 -5.13
N PRO A 173 10.60 11.51 -4.84
CA PRO A 173 10.47 12.94 -5.09
C PRO A 173 10.37 13.19 -6.60
N TRP A 174 9.51 14.12 -7.00
CA TRP A 174 9.36 14.55 -8.39
C TRP A 174 9.28 16.07 -8.51
N ARG A 175 9.65 16.58 -9.69
CA ARG A 175 9.60 17.99 -10.05
C ARG A 175 9.00 18.17 -11.44
N ALA A 176 8.02 19.05 -11.57
CA ALA A 176 7.39 19.40 -12.84
C ALA A 176 8.07 20.61 -13.52
N PRO A 177 7.87 20.81 -14.84
CA PRO A 177 8.50 21.90 -15.59
C PRO A 177 8.14 23.31 -15.07
N ASP A 178 7.00 23.47 -14.43
CA ASP A 178 6.54 24.73 -13.83
C ASP A 178 7.19 25.03 -12.47
N GLY A 179 8.10 24.15 -12.01
CA GLY A 179 8.81 24.26 -10.74
C GLY A 179 8.05 23.66 -9.55
N THR A 180 6.80 23.22 -9.71
CA THR A 180 6.09 22.48 -8.67
C THR A 180 6.77 21.14 -8.42
N GLY A 181 6.75 20.69 -7.18
CA GLY A 181 7.31 19.40 -6.80
C GLY A 181 6.44 18.71 -5.76
N GLY A 182 6.70 17.43 -5.57
CA GLY A 182 6.02 16.61 -4.59
C GLY A 182 6.69 15.26 -4.47
N GLU A 183 5.97 14.32 -3.88
CA GLU A 183 6.42 12.96 -3.65
C GLU A 183 5.34 12.02 -4.19
N VAL A 184 5.76 10.91 -4.80
CA VAL A 184 4.91 9.75 -5.01
C VAL A 184 5.25 8.74 -3.93
N GLN A 185 4.24 8.29 -3.20
CA GLN A 185 4.38 7.20 -2.23
C GLN A 185 3.94 5.88 -2.86
N VAL A 186 4.76 4.84 -2.70
CA VAL A 186 4.44 3.45 -3.07
C VAL A 186 4.54 2.60 -1.82
N ASP A 187 3.43 1.97 -1.46
CA ASP A 187 3.35 1.09 -0.30
C ASP A 187 3.21 -0.36 -0.75
N LEU A 188 4.11 -1.22 -0.28
CA LEU A 188 4.11 -2.66 -0.51
C LEU A 188 3.80 -3.34 0.82
N ALA A 189 2.66 -4.01 0.90
CA ALA A 189 2.35 -4.90 2.02
C ALA A 189 2.64 -6.34 1.61
N PHE A 190 3.51 -7.00 2.37
CA PHE A 190 3.85 -8.40 2.17
C PHE A 190 2.99 -9.26 3.09
N GLY A 191 2.83 -10.55 2.75
CA GLY A 191 2.14 -11.59 3.54
C GLY A 191 0.70 -11.34 3.98
N GLU A 192 0.10 -10.19 3.65
CA GLU A 192 -1.31 -9.90 3.93
C GLU A 192 -2.20 -10.86 3.14
N ALA A 193 -2.92 -11.72 3.87
CA ALA A 193 -3.81 -12.69 3.25
C ALA A 193 -4.96 -11.97 2.52
N LEU A 194 -5.09 -12.21 1.22
CA LEU A 194 -6.16 -11.63 0.42
C LEU A 194 -7.46 -12.44 0.61
N PRO A 195 -8.50 -11.90 1.26
CA PRO A 195 -9.69 -12.67 1.62
C PRO A 195 -10.56 -13.08 0.43
N GLU A 196 -10.44 -12.37 -0.69
CA GLU A 196 -11.13 -12.72 -1.94
C GLU A 196 -10.11 -12.67 -3.09
N ALA A 197 -10.35 -13.43 -4.15
CA ALA A 197 -9.43 -13.45 -5.28
C ALA A 197 -9.29 -12.03 -5.90
N PRO A 198 -8.10 -11.65 -6.41
CA PRO A 198 -7.94 -10.39 -7.13
C PRO A 198 -8.85 -10.35 -8.36
N VAL A 199 -9.33 -9.16 -8.68
CA VAL A 199 -10.14 -8.91 -9.89
C VAL A 199 -9.33 -8.12 -10.90
N CYS A 200 -9.46 -8.43 -12.18
CA CYS A 200 -8.83 -7.64 -13.23
C CYS A 200 -9.67 -6.38 -13.48
N THR A 201 -9.13 -5.21 -13.11
CA THR A 201 -9.81 -3.92 -13.23
C THR A 201 -9.10 -3.05 -14.26
N ALA A 202 -9.89 -2.38 -15.11
CA ALA A 202 -9.39 -1.35 -16.01
C ALA A 202 -9.20 -0.04 -15.25
N VAL A 203 -7.99 0.19 -14.72
CA VAL A 203 -7.64 1.36 -13.92
C VAL A 203 -7.45 2.58 -14.84
N PRO A 204 -8.28 3.64 -14.71
CA PRO A 204 -8.17 4.82 -15.55
C PRO A 204 -6.83 5.52 -15.37
N ARG A 205 -6.31 6.11 -16.45
CA ARG A 205 -5.15 6.99 -16.46
C ARG A 205 -5.56 8.40 -16.83
N SER A 206 -4.82 9.39 -16.34
CA SER A 206 -5.01 10.78 -16.73
C SER A 206 -4.49 11.05 -18.15
N GLY A 207 -4.84 12.22 -18.69
CA GLY A 207 -4.37 12.64 -20.02
C GLY A 207 -5.02 11.91 -21.20
N GLY A 208 -6.16 11.23 -21.01
CA GLY A 208 -6.87 10.52 -22.07
C GLY A 208 -6.18 9.24 -22.54
N ARG A 209 -5.18 8.75 -21.80
CA ARG A 209 -4.50 7.49 -22.07
C ARG A 209 -5.45 6.32 -21.83
N PRO A 210 -5.32 5.20 -22.56
CA PRO A 210 -6.15 4.01 -22.31
C PRO A 210 -5.92 3.50 -20.88
N PRO A 211 -6.94 2.92 -20.22
CA PRO A 211 -6.79 2.36 -18.89
C PRO A 211 -5.77 1.21 -18.87
N LEU A 212 -5.19 0.93 -17.70
CA LEU A 212 -4.33 -0.24 -17.48
C LEU A 212 -5.16 -1.38 -16.90
N GLY A 213 -5.06 -2.57 -17.49
CA GLY A 213 -5.61 -3.79 -16.88
C GLY A 213 -4.66 -4.27 -15.78
N LEU A 214 -5.11 -4.20 -14.53
CA LEU A 214 -4.31 -4.58 -13.36
C LEU A 214 -5.11 -5.53 -12.48
N TRP A 215 -4.41 -6.42 -11.76
CA TRP A 215 -4.99 -7.12 -10.63
C TRP A 215 -5.24 -6.13 -9.51
N THR A 216 -6.47 -6.10 -8.99
CA THR A 216 -6.87 -5.22 -7.91
C THR A 216 -7.65 -5.96 -6.85
N ALA A 217 -7.71 -5.39 -5.64
CA ALA A 217 -8.75 -5.76 -4.69
C ALA A 217 -10.13 -5.44 -5.27
N GLY A 218 -11.14 -6.23 -4.90
CA GLY A 218 -12.54 -5.98 -5.26
C GLY A 218 -13.11 -4.74 -4.56
N ARG A 219 -14.30 -4.30 -5.01
CA ARG A 219 -15.03 -3.15 -4.44
C ARG A 219 -15.48 -3.45 -3.02
N GLU A 220 -15.99 -4.66 -2.83
CA GLU A 220 -16.53 -5.19 -1.59
C GLU A 220 -15.40 -5.40 -0.55
N LEU A 221 -14.26 -5.95 -0.98
CA LEU A 221 -13.07 -6.07 -0.11
C LEU A 221 -12.50 -4.70 0.27
N SER A 222 -12.46 -3.76 -0.68
CA SER A 222 -12.04 -2.39 -0.40
C SER A 222 -12.97 -1.73 0.63
N LEU A 223 -14.29 -1.92 0.50
CA LEU A 223 -15.27 -1.42 1.47
C LEU A 223 -15.05 -2.04 2.86
N ALA A 224 -14.84 -3.35 2.94
CA ALA A 224 -14.58 -4.03 4.20
C ALA A 224 -13.35 -3.44 4.93
N TRP A 225 -12.25 -3.18 4.22
CA TRP A 225 -11.09 -2.52 4.81
C TRP A 225 -11.36 -1.08 5.25
N LYS A 226 -12.13 -0.31 4.47
CA LYS A 226 -12.49 1.07 4.86
C LYS A 226 -13.30 1.08 6.16
N LEU A 227 -14.27 0.18 6.29
CA LEU A 227 -15.04 0.03 7.53
C LEU A 227 -14.15 -0.38 8.71
N HIS A 228 -13.24 -1.33 8.49
CA HIS A 228 -12.28 -1.76 9.51
C HIS A 228 -11.38 -0.60 9.96
N TRP A 229 -10.74 0.13 9.04
CA TRP A 229 -9.86 1.25 9.38
C TRP A 229 -10.60 2.38 10.07
N LEU A 230 -11.81 2.73 9.61
CA LEU A 230 -12.62 3.74 10.27
C LEU A 230 -12.89 3.36 11.73
N ALA A 231 -13.33 2.13 11.98
CA ALA A 231 -13.64 1.66 13.32
C ALA A 231 -12.37 1.50 14.19
N ALA A 232 -11.28 0.96 13.64
CA ALA A 232 -10.00 0.83 14.33
C ALA A 232 -9.39 2.19 14.70
N ASP A 233 -9.52 3.19 13.82
CA ASP A 233 -9.12 4.58 14.08
C ASP A 233 -9.95 5.19 15.21
N GLN A 234 -11.26 4.96 15.24
CA GLN A 234 -12.10 5.42 16.37
C GLN A 234 -11.70 4.74 17.67
N GLN A 235 -11.45 3.43 17.63
CA GLN A 235 -11.06 2.67 18.82
C GLN A 235 -9.73 3.15 19.40
N THR A 236 -8.76 3.45 18.53
CA THR A 236 -7.38 3.77 18.92
C THR A 236 -7.19 5.26 19.19
N ASN A 237 -7.71 6.11 18.30
CA ASN A 237 -7.42 7.54 18.26
C ASN A 237 -8.65 8.42 18.52
N GLY A 238 -9.86 7.83 18.50
CA GLY A 238 -11.12 8.58 18.61
C GLY A 238 -11.44 9.47 17.40
N VAL A 239 -10.64 9.39 16.33
CA VAL A 239 -10.78 10.20 15.12
C VAL A 239 -10.42 9.36 13.90
N SER A 240 -11.32 9.28 12.92
CA SER A 240 -11.06 8.57 11.67
C SER A 240 -10.73 9.52 10.54
N ALA A 241 -9.94 9.04 9.58
CA ALA A 241 -9.57 9.83 8.42
C ALA A 241 -10.76 10.12 7.50
N TRP A 242 -10.94 11.38 7.11
CA TRP A 242 -11.97 11.83 6.18
C TRP A 242 -11.93 11.07 4.85
N LYS A 243 -10.72 10.80 4.33
CA LYS A 243 -10.54 10.12 3.05
C LYS A 243 -11.15 8.72 3.04
N ASP A 244 -11.11 8.04 4.19
CA ASP A 244 -11.64 6.69 4.33
C ASP A 244 -13.17 6.69 4.50
N LEU A 245 -13.73 7.67 5.20
CA LEU A 245 -15.19 7.89 5.26
C LEU A 245 -15.75 8.18 3.87
N TYR A 246 -15.10 9.08 3.13
CA TYR A 246 -15.52 9.45 1.79
C TYR A 246 -15.51 8.23 0.85
N ASP A 247 -14.40 7.49 0.81
CA ASP A 247 -14.27 6.29 -0.01
C ASP A 247 -15.31 5.22 0.40
N ALA A 248 -15.53 5.01 1.70
CA ALA A 248 -16.52 4.07 2.21
C ALA A 248 -17.93 4.42 1.74
N VAL A 249 -18.35 5.69 1.87
CA VAL A 249 -19.69 6.11 1.48
C VAL A 249 -19.90 5.92 -0.03
N LEU A 250 -18.94 6.32 -0.86
CA LEU A 250 -19.04 6.11 -2.30
C LEU A 250 -19.13 4.62 -2.67
N LEU A 251 -18.35 3.76 -1.99
CA LEU A 251 -18.45 2.32 -2.18
C LEU A 251 -19.82 1.78 -1.75
N THR A 252 -20.36 2.22 -0.61
CA THR A 252 -21.68 1.76 -0.15
C THR A 252 -22.83 2.15 -1.05
N GLU A 253 -22.68 3.20 -1.86
CA GLU A 253 -23.71 3.70 -2.78
C GLU A 253 -23.64 3.09 -4.18
N LEU A 254 -22.61 2.28 -4.46
CA LEU A 254 -22.59 1.50 -5.69
C LEU A 254 -23.72 0.46 -5.68
N HIS A 255 -24.28 0.22 -6.87
CA HIS A 255 -25.27 -0.84 -7.06
C HIS A 255 -24.65 -2.21 -6.79
N ASP A 256 -25.45 -3.14 -6.26
CA ASP A 256 -25.11 -4.54 -6.04
C ASP A 256 -23.93 -4.81 -5.09
N ILE A 257 -23.63 -3.87 -4.18
CA ILE A 257 -22.62 -4.10 -3.14
C ILE A 257 -23.17 -4.99 -2.03
N HIS A 258 -22.49 -6.12 -1.84
CA HIS A 258 -22.81 -7.08 -0.79
C HIS A 258 -21.55 -7.61 -0.13
N LEU A 259 -21.43 -7.42 1.19
CA LEU A 259 -20.35 -8.03 1.95
C LEU A 259 -20.66 -9.50 2.21
N SER A 260 -19.87 -10.39 1.61
CA SER A 260 -19.88 -11.82 1.92
C SER A 260 -19.61 -12.05 3.42
N PRO A 261 -20.03 -13.18 4.02
CA PRO A 261 -19.75 -13.44 5.44
C PRO A 261 -18.26 -13.32 5.79
N ARG A 262 -17.38 -13.69 4.85
CA ARG A 262 -15.93 -13.53 4.98
C ARG A 262 -15.52 -12.06 5.05
N LEU A 263 -16.05 -11.20 4.18
CA LEU A 263 -15.76 -9.77 4.18
C LEU A 263 -16.37 -9.02 5.37
N ARG A 264 -17.53 -9.45 5.88
CA ARG A 264 -18.08 -8.90 7.13
C ARG A 264 -17.12 -9.11 8.29
N ARG A 265 -16.49 -10.30 8.37
CA ARG A 265 -15.45 -10.58 9.37
C ARG A 265 -14.25 -9.65 9.21
N VAL A 266 -13.79 -9.41 7.98
CA VAL A 266 -12.73 -8.43 7.70
C VAL A 266 -13.11 -7.03 8.20
N ALA A 267 -14.33 -6.57 7.89
CA ALA A 267 -14.82 -5.26 8.36
C ALA A 267 -14.85 -5.16 9.90
N LEU A 268 -15.13 -6.26 10.58
CA LEU A 268 -15.15 -6.38 12.04
C LEU A 268 -13.75 -6.64 12.65
N GLY A 269 -12.68 -6.65 11.85
CA GLY A 269 -11.32 -6.96 12.30
C GLY A 269 -11.14 -8.40 12.78
N LEU A 270 -11.99 -9.32 12.32
CA LEU A 270 -11.94 -10.74 12.65
C LEU A 270 -11.20 -11.51 11.55
N ASP A 271 -10.53 -12.60 11.93
CA ASP A 271 -9.89 -13.52 10.98
C ASP A 271 -10.92 -13.99 9.92
N PRO A 272 -10.68 -13.73 8.62
CA PRO A 272 -11.60 -14.12 7.56
C PRO A 272 -11.80 -15.64 7.44
N ALA A 273 -10.86 -16.47 7.93
CA ALA A 273 -10.96 -17.94 7.91
C ALA A 273 -11.54 -18.54 9.21
N GLY A 274 -11.79 -17.72 10.24
CA GLY A 274 -12.19 -18.19 11.56
C GLY A 274 -13.55 -18.91 11.58
N PRO A 275 -13.78 -19.82 12.55
CA PRO A 275 -15.03 -20.57 12.67
C PRO A 275 -16.23 -19.63 12.87
N GLN A 276 -17.42 -20.06 12.43
CA GLN A 276 -18.67 -19.33 12.66
C GLN A 276 -18.85 -19.12 14.16
N LEU A 277 -18.91 -17.85 14.58
CA LEU A 277 -19.17 -17.48 15.98
C LEU A 277 -20.56 -18.01 16.36
N SER A 278 -20.59 -19.04 17.21
CA SER A 278 -21.77 -19.25 18.05
C SER A 278 -21.72 -18.20 19.17
N PRO A 279 -22.81 -17.47 19.44
CA PRO A 279 -22.79 -16.44 20.47
C PRO A 279 -22.60 -17.10 21.83
N SER A 280 -21.45 -16.89 22.46
CA SER A 280 -21.24 -17.26 23.87
C SER A 280 -21.44 -16.01 24.73
N PRO A 281 -22.26 -16.02 25.80
CA PRO A 281 -22.76 -14.79 26.42
C PRO A 281 -21.78 -14.10 27.38
N GLU A 282 -20.59 -14.66 27.63
CA GLU A 282 -19.76 -14.24 28.77
C GLU A 282 -18.30 -14.06 28.38
N ALA A 283 -18.00 -12.92 27.75
CA ALA A 283 -16.71 -12.27 27.87
C ALA A 283 -16.97 -10.77 27.98
N LEU A 284 -16.43 -10.11 29.01
CA LEU A 284 -16.39 -8.65 29.03
C LEU A 284 -15.48 -8.19 27.90
N VAL A 285 -16.08 -7.78 26.79
CA VAL A 285 -15.39 -7.37 25.55
C VAL A 285 -14.94 -5.91 25.70
N PRO A 286 -13.65 -5.55 25.51
CA PRO A 286 -13.32 -4.16 25.16
C PRO A 286 -14.13 -3.81 23.91
N ALA A 287 -14.86 -2.69 23.88
CA ALA A 287 -15.85 -2.36 22.85
C ALA A 287 -15.44 -2.92 21.47
N SER A 288 -16.06 -4.05 21.07
CA SER A 288 -15.68 -4.74 19.85
C SER A 288 -15.92 -3.80 18.67
N LEU A 289 -15.16 -3.95 17.58
CA LEU A 289 -15.40 -3.17 16.36
C LEU A 289 -16.86 -3.28 15.88
N GLU A 290 -17.53 -4.38 16.22
CA GLU A 290 -18.97 -4.59 16.05
C GLU A 290 -19.83 -3.50 16.71
N HIS A 291 -19.51 -3.07 17.93
CA HIS A 291 -20.23 -1.98 18.59
C HIS A 291 -20.01 -0.64 17.90
N LEU A 292 -18.76 -0.36 17.49
CA LEU A 292 -18.41 0.90 16.82
C LEU A 292 -19.07 1.03 15.45
N LEU A 293 -19.32 -0.09 14.75
CA LEU A 293 -19.99 -0.12 13.45
C LEU A 293 -21.52 -0.09 13.54
N THR A 294 -22.10 0.13 14.72
CA THR A 294 -23.55 0.37 14.82
C THR A 294 -23.91 1.76 14.25
N PRO A 295 -25.11 1.92 13.66
CA PRO A 295 -25.52 3.20 13.08
C PRO A 295 -25.51 4.38 14.07
N ASP A 296 -25.79 4.12 15.34
CA ASP A 296 -25.81 5.14 16.39
C ASP A 296 -24.41 5.58 16.80
N GLU A 297 -23.44 4.65 16.84
CA GLU A 297 -22.04 4.99 17.11
C GLU A 297 -21.40 5.68 15.91
N ILE A 298 -21.65 5.23 14.67
CA ILE A 298 -21.12 5.88 13.46
C ILE A 298 -21.50 7.37 13.40
N ARG A 299 -22.74 7.72 13.75
CA ARG A 299 -23.20 9.12 13.77
C ARG A 299 -22.48 9.99 14.79
N ARG A 300 -21.80 9.40 15.78
CA ARG A 300 -21.05 10.08 16.83
C ARG A 300 -19.56 10.17 16.57
N TRP A 301 -19.06 9.51 15.51
CA TRP A 301 -17.65 9.50 15.19
C TRP A 301 -17.11 10.90 14.92
N THR A 302 -15.88 11.14 15.38
CA THR A 302 -15.14 12.34 15.02
C THR A 302 -14.32 12.05 13.76
N ILE A 303 -14.34 12.98 12.80
CA ILE A 303 -13.63 12.83 11.55
C ILE A 303 -12.55 13.89 11.44
N SER A 304 -11.37 13.48 10.97
CA SER A 304 -10.24 14.38 10.75
C SER A 304 -10.66 15.52 9.82
N PRO A 305 -10.18 16.76 10.05
CA PRO A 305 -10.41 17.84 9.10
C PRO A 305 -9.83 17.47 7.73
N ILE A 306 -10.49 17.93 6.67
CA ILE A 306 -9.97 17.79 5.31
C ILE A 306 -8.62 18.52 5.27
N PRO A 307 -7.51 17.88 4.84
CA PRO A 307 -6.25 18.58 4.68
C PRO A 307 -6.44 19.74 3.71
N LEU A 308 -6.34 20.97 4.21
CA LEU A 308 -6.14 22.14 3.35
C LEU A 308 -4.80 21.92 2.66
N ARG A 309 -4.79 21.83 1.32
CA ARG A 309 -3.54 21.89 0.55
C ARG A 309 -3.01 23.31 0.64
N ASP A 310 -2.39 23.65 1.76
CA ASP A 310 -1.48 24.78 1.82
C ASP A 310 -0.15 24.37 1.20
N GLY A 311 0.29 25.15 0.23
CA GLY A 311 1.61 24.99 -0.37
C GLY A 311 2.69 25.00 0.72
N LEU A 312 3.66 24.11 0.54
CA LEU A 312 4.90 23.99 1.30
C LEU A 312 5.31 25.31 1.98
N SER A 313 5.18 25.36 3.31
CA SER A 313 5.96 26.27 4.15
C SER A 313 6.34 25.54 5.43
N GLY A 314 7.64 25.25 5.52
CA GLY A 314 8.49 25.05 6.70
C GLY A 314 7.91 24.57 8.03
N SER A 315 8.57 23.52 8.54
CA SER A 315 8.85 23.22 9.95
C SER A 315 7.66 23.08 10.91
N ASP A 316 7.48 21.88 11.44
CA ASP A 316 7.66 21.64 12.87
C ASP A 316 7.81 20.13 13.12
N GLY A 317 9.03 19.72 13.46
CA GLY A 317 9.30 18.39 13.99
C GLY A 317 8.76 18.27 15.43
N PRO A 318 8.36 17.08 15.89
CA PRO A 318 7.84 16.90 17.24
C PRO A 318 8.94 17.18 18.28
N PRO A 319 8.59 17.73 19.47
CA PRO A 319 9.57 18.05 20.50
C PRO A 319 10.16 16.77 21.08
N LEU A 320 11.47 16.61 20.95
CA LEU A 320 12.26 15.57 21.61
C LEU A 320 12.04 15.63 23.13
N SER A 321 11.40 14.61 23.68
CA SER A 321 11.39 14.35 25.12
C SER A 321 12.79 13.98 25.58
N ARG A 322 13.37 14.86 26.40
CA ARG A 322 14.59 14.58 27.16
C ARG A 322 14.32 13.49 28.20
N ASP A 323 15.16 12.47 28.22
CA ASP A 323 15.41 11.69 29.44
C ASP A 323 16.84 11.99 29.96
N PRO A 324 17.08 11.97 31.27
CA PRO A 324 18.25 12.60 31.89
C PRO A 324 19.37 11.59 32.15
N SER A 325 20.61 11.97 31.84
CA SER A 325 21.88 11.58 32.50
C SER A 325 22.99 12.30 31.72
N GLY A 326 23.74 13.26 32.25
CA GLY A 326 24.29 13.32 33.59
C GLY A 326 25.72 12.79 33.60
N THR A 327 26.63 13.34 32.80
CA THR A 327 28.06 13.30 33.12
C THR A 327 28.80 14.47 32.48
N ALA A 328 29.27 15.36 33.33
CA ALA A 328 30.11 16.50 33.02
C ALA A 328 31.55 16.04 32.76
N ILE A 329 32.22 16.61 31.76
CA ILE A 329 33.64 16.95 31.84
C ILE A 329 33.85 18.32 31.18
N GLU A 330 34.39 19.23 31.99
CA GLU A 330 34.87 20.58 31.67
C GLU A 330 35.94 20.62 30.57
N GLY A 331 35.95 21.71 29.82
CA GLY A 331 37.03 22.07 28.89
C GLY A 331 36.81 23.44 28.25
N ASP A 332 36.73 24.49 29.06
CA ASP A 332 36.94 25.91 28.66
C ASP A 332 38.45 26.17 28.45
N PRO A 333 38.95 27.32 27.94
CA PRO A 333 38.34 28.40 27.15
C PRO A 333 39.11 28.73 25.87
N SER A 334 38.52 29.54 25.00
CA SER A 334 39.18 30.74 24.48
C SER A 334 38.19 31.74 23.88
N ARG A 335 37.96 32.81 24.64
CA ARG A 335 37.35 34.08 24.25
C ARG A 335 38.20 34.78 23.17
N THR A 336 37.53 35.48 22.27
CA THR A 336 37.92 36.85 21.91
C THR A 336 36.68 37.67 21.61
N THR A 337 36.59 38.81 22.28
CA THR A 337 35.54 39.83 22.23
C THR A 337 36.06 41.06 21.48
N ALA A 338 35.22 41.66 20.65
CA ALA A 338 35.25 43.07 20.25
C ALA A 338 33.99 43.32 19.39
N GLU A 339 33.27 44.43 19.39
CA GLU A 339 33.15 45.63 20.23
C GLU A 339 31.97 46.42 19.58
N ARG A 340 31.29 47.27 20.37
CA ARG A 340 30.55 48.50 19.97
C ARG A 340 29.10 48.46 19.44
N ASP A 341 28.21 48.76 20.39
CA ASP A 341 27.05 49.68 20.34
C ASP A 341 27.53 51.16 20.19
N PRO A 342 26.70 52.25 20.13
CA PRO A 342 25.25 52.40 19.89
C PRO A 342 24.89 53.48 18.85
N SER A 343 23.61 53.57 18.48
CA SER A 343 22.91 54.88 18.43
C SER A 343 21.38 54.71 18.38
N ARG A 344 20.75 55.41 19.31
CA ARG A 344 19.32 55.47 19.61
C ARG A 344 18.77 56.75 19.00
N THR A 345 17.63 56.72 18.31
CA THR A 345 16.75 57.90 18.18
C THR A 345 15.30 57.48 18.02
N THR A 346 14.44 58.26 18.66
CA THR A 346 13.04 58.03 19.01
C THR A 346 12.05 58.58 17.97
N ALA A 347 10.89 57.91 17.93
CA ALA A 347 9.53 58.43 17.69
C ALA A 347 9.18 59.09 16.33
N GLU A 348 8.18 58.52 15.65
CA GLU A 348 6.86 59.14 15.47
C GLU A 348 5.87 58.18 14.80
N ARG A 349 4.61 58.22 15.26
CA ARG A 349 3.45 57.61 14.60
C ARG A 349 3.01 58.56 13.48
N ASP A 350 2.69 58.03 12.31
CA ASP A 350 1.52 58.54 11.58
C ASP A 350 0.87 57.46 10.72
N GLU A 351 -0.45 57.49 10.75
CA GLU A 351 -1.38 56.64 10.02
C GLU A 351 -1.52 57.19 8.61
N SER A 352 -1.44 56.35 7.57
CA SER A 352 -2.20 56.55 6.32
C SER A 352 -2.12 55.36 5.38
N ARG A 353 -3.29 54.76 5.18
CA ARG A 353 -3.67 53.80 4.14
C ARG A 353 -3.22 54.24 2.74
N THR A 354 -2.71 53.30 1.96
CA THR A 354 -3.13 53.14 0.55
C THR A 354 -2.99 51.65 0.18
N ALA A 355 -4.12 51.06 -0.19
CA ALA A 355 -4.23 49.66 -0.60
C ALA A 355 -3.65 49.50 -2.01
N VAL A 356 -2.64 48.64 -2.15
CA VAL A 356 -2.25 48.06 -3.43
C VAL A 356 -2.97 46.73 -3.54
N GLU A 357 -3.95 46.72 -4.43
CA GLU A 357 -4.75 45.57 -4.86
C GLU A 357 -3.82 44.52 -5.49
N LYS A 358 -3.38 43.55 -4.69
CA LYS A 358 -2.79 42.32 -5.20
C LYS A 358 -3.91 41.32 -5.41
N ASN A 359 -4.33 41.20 -6.65
CA ASN A 359 -5.12 40.09 -7.16
C ASN A 359 -4.26 38.81 -7.13
N PRO A 360 -4.59 37.76 -6.35
CA PRO A 360 -4.09 36.44 -6.61
C PRO A 360 -5.22 35.64 -7.25
N SER A 361 -5.13 35.43 -8.56
CA SER A 361 -5.79 34.34 -9.25
C SER A 361 -5.30 33.01 -8.66
N ARG A 362 -5.91 32.60 -7.54
CA ARG A 362 -5.83 31.24 -7.00
C ARG A 362 -6.71 30.37 -7.90
N ILE A 363 -6.09 29.55 -8.72
CA ILE A 363 -6.78 28.41 -9.32
C ILE A 363 -6.90 27.36 -8.22
N SER A 364 -7.99 27.42 -7.48
CA SER A 364 -8.48 26.31 -6.68
C SER A 364 -8.90 25.22 -7.67
N VAL A 365 -8.21 24.09 -7.67
CA VAL A 365 -8.80 22.87 -8.23
C VAL A 365 -9.87 22.46 -7.23
N GLU A 366 -11.11 22.87 -7.49
CA GLU A 366 -12.27 22.45 -6.72
C GLU A 366 -12.35 20.91 -6.79
N GLY A 367 -12.01 20.24 -5.69
CA GLY A 367 -12.62 18.95 -5.39
C GLY A 367 -14.13 19.13 -5.29
N PRO A 368 -14.94 18.07 -5.44
CA PRO A 368 -16.40 18.19 -5.32
C PRO A 368 -16.73 18.93 -4.01
N ALA A 369 -17.76 19.79 -4.00
CA ALA A 369 -18.18 20.53 -2.82
C ALA A 369 -18.49 19.54 -1.68
N MET A 370 -17.49 19.27 -0.84
CA MET A 370 -17.57 18.20 0.15
C MET A 370 -18.41 18.72 1.32
N GLY A 371 -19.65 18.23 1.38
CA GLY A 371 -20.66 18.64 2.34
C GLY A 371 -20.30 18.32 3.79
N ASP A 372 -21.22 18.68 4.69
CA ASP A 372 -21.12 18.47 6.15
C ASP A 372 -20.73 17.02 6.52
N PRO A 373 -19.64 16.77 7.27
CA PRO A 373 -19.26 15.45 7.74
C PRO A 373 -20.39 14.68 8.43
N ALA A 374 -21.29 15.37 9.14
CA ALA A 374 -22.44 14.73 9.77
C ALA A 374 -23.40 14.07 8.75
N ALA A 375 -23.52 14.66 7.56
CA ALA A 375 -24.32 14.09 6.48
C ALA A 375 -23.67 12.81 5.90
N TRP A 376 -22.33 12.79 5.78
CA TRP A 376 -21.59 11.62 5.32
C TRP A 376 -21.65 10.47 6.33
N LEU A 377 -21.49 10.77 7.63
CA LEU A 377 -21.67 9.77 8.69
C LEU A 377 -23.09 9.21 8.72
N SER A 378 -24.10 10.05 8.49
CA SER A 378 -25.50 9.60 8.44
C SER A 378 -25.76 8.64 7.27
N ARG A 379 -25.20 8.92 6.09
CA ARG A 379 -25.28 8.02 4.92
C ARG A 379 -24.57 6.70 5.17
N LEU A 380 -23.36 6.74 5.75
CA LEU A 380 -22.64 5.52 6.10
C LEU A 380 -23.42 4.68 7.12
N ALA A 381 -23.96 5.30 8.16
CA ALA A 381 -24.75 4.63 9.20
C ALA A 381 -26.00 3.92 8.63
N GLU A 382 -26.69 4.56 7.68
CA GLU A 382 -27.83 3.94 6.99
C GLU A 382 -27.38 2.73 6.17
N ALA A 383 -26.32 2.87 5.38
CA ALA A 383 -25.81 1.77 4.55
C ALA A 383 -25.31 0.58 5.37
N VAL A 384 -24.56 0.83 6.45
CA VAL A 384 -24.00 -0.23 7.30
C VAL A 384 -25.08 -1.11 7.92
N SER A 385 -26.27 -0.55 8.22
CA SER A 385 -27.43 -1.30 8.74
C SER A 385 -27.89 -2.44 7.83
N HIS A 386 -27.57 -2.38 6.54
CA HIS A 386 -27.93 -3.39 5.56
C HIS A 386 -26.76 -4.31 5.18
N LEU A 387 -25.52 -3.91 5.48
CA LEU A 387 -24.30 -4.58 5.03
C LEU A 387 -23.72 -5.56 6.06
N LEU A 388 -23.75 -5.18 7.34
CA LEU A 388 -23.25 -5.98 8.46
C LEU A 388 -24.43 -6.68 9.14
#